data_AF-A0A0F2P5R0-F1
#
_entry.id   AF-A0A0F2P5R0-F1
#
_cell.length_a   1.000
_cell.length_b   1.000
_cell.length_c   1.000
_cell.angle_alpha   90.00
_cell.angle_beta   90.00
_cell.angle_gamma   90.00
#
_symmetry.space_group_name_H-M   'P 1'
#
loop_
_entity.id
_entity.type
_entity.pdbx_description
1 polymer ?
#
loop_
_entity_poly.entity_id
_entity_poly.type
_entity_poly.pdbx_seq_one_letter_code
_entity_poly.pdbx_strand_id
1 'polypeptide(L)' 'MADKTQALISILKLQPVVPVLVIRDLAHAVPLARALVAGGLKAIEITLRTPVALEAIRAVADAV' A
#
# COMPACT_ATOMS: atom_id res chain seq x y z
N MET A 1 17.07 11.71 11.64
CA MET A 1 16.50 10.33 11.65
C MET A 1 15.22 10.22 12.46
N ALA A 2 15.10 10.86 13.63
CA ALA A 2 13.89 10.76 14.48
C ALA A 2 12.57 11.14 13.78
N ASP A 3 12.61 12.14 12.87
CA ASP A 3 11.42 12.70 12.24
C ASP A 3 10.68 11.72 11.30
N LYS A 4 11.40 11.04 10.40
CA LYS A 4 10.80 10.08 9.45
C LYS A 4 10.16 8.88 10.15
N THR A 5 10.80 8.38 11.21
CA THR A 5 10.25 7.26 12.00
C THR A 5 8.97 7.67 12.70
N GLN A 6 8.91 8.88 13.27
CA GLN A 6 7.71 9.39 13.92
C GLN A 6 6.55 9.57 12.92
N ALA A 7 6.84 10.09 11.72
CA ALA A 7 5.85 10.20 10.65
C ALA A 7 5.30 8.83 10.24
N LEU A 8 6.17 7.83 10.03
CA LEU A 8 5.76 6.46 9.72
C LEU A 8 4.89 5.86 10.83
N ILE A 9 5.29 6.00 12.09
CA ILE A 9 4.52 5.49 13.24
C ILE A 9 3.10 6.08 13.26
N SER A 10 2.95 7.38 12.98
CA SER A 10 1.63 8.02 12.93
C SER A 10 0.73 7.41 11.84
N ILE A 11 1.28 7.05 10.68
CA ILE A 11 0.56 6.36 9.61
C ILE A 11 0.16 4.95 10.03
N LEU A 12 1.10 4.19 10.61
CA LEU A 12 0.85 2.81 11.05
C LEU A 12 -0.21 2.73 12.15
N LYS A 13 -0.34 3.76 13.00
CA LYS A 13 -1.37 3.85 14.05
C LYS A 13 -2.79 4.12 13.53
N LEU A 14 -2.98 4.43 12.25
CA LEU A 14 -4.31 4.70 11.67
C LEU A 14 -5.19 3.45 11.53
N GLN A 15 -4.61 2.26 11.61
CA GLN A 15 -5.27 0.98 11.40
C GLN A 15 -4.61 -0.13 12.24
N PRO A 16 -5.33 -1.18 12.63
CA PRO A 16 -4.77 -2.27 13.44
C PRO A 16 -3.93 -3.27 12.63
N VAL A 17 -4.06 -3.27 11.29
CA VAL A 17 -3.46 -4.25 10.39
C VAL A 17 -2.89 -3.52 9.17
N VAL A 18 -1.72 -3.96 8.70
CA VAL A 18 -1.14 -3.56 7.41
C VAL A 18 -1.21 -4.75 6.45
N PRO A 19 -2.00 -4.69 5.38
CA PRO A 19 -2.03 -5.74 4.36
C PRO A 19 -0.70 -5.84 3.62
N VAL A 20 -0.11 -7.04 3.62
CA VAL A 20 1.10 -7.35 2.86
C VAL A 20 0.69 -8.00 1.53
N LEU A 21 0.80 -7.23 0.45
CA LEU A 21 0.24 -7.56 -0.85
C LEU A 21 1.29 -8.16 -1.79
N VAL A 22 0.86 -9.17 -2.54
CA VAL A 22 1.59 -9.73 -3.69
C VAL A 22 0.75 -9.49 -4.93
N ILE A 23 1.18 -8.54 -5.78
CA ILE A 23 0.44 -8.17 -6.99
C ILE A 23 0.96 -8.98 -8.17
N ARG A 24 0.16 -9.92 -8.70
CA ARG A 24 0.55 -10.74 -9.88
C ARG A 24 0.15 -10.13 -11.22
N ASP A 25 -0.91 -9.32 -11.21
CA ASP A 25 -1.46 -8.65 -12.38
C ASP A 25 -1.64 -7.17 -12.04
N LEU A 26 -1.05 -6.30 -12.88
CA LEU A 26 -1.08 -4.86 -12.70
C LEU A 26 -2.51 -4.31 -12.74
N ALA A 27 -3.42 -4.92 -13.51
CA ALA A 27 -4.82 -4.50 -13.60
C ALA A 27 -5.55 -4.54 -12.26
N HIS A 28 -5.09 -5.38 -11.31
CA HIS A 28 -5.68 -5.48 -9.98
C HIS A 28 -5.13 -4.47 -8.97
N ALA A 29 -4.00 -3.80 -9.22
CA ALA A 29 -3.32 -3.00 -8.21
C ALA A 29 -4.19 -1.85 -7.66
N VAL A 30 -4.69 -0.99 -8.56
CA VAL A 30 -5.49 0.19 -8.18
C VAL A 30 -6.87 -0.20 -7.65
N PRO A 31 -7.66 -1.10 -8.30
CA PRO A 31 -8.94 -1.52 -7.76
C PRO A 31 -8.82 -2.14 -6.36
N LEU A 32 -7.80 -2.98 -6.14
CA LEU A 32 -7.55 -3.59 -4.83
C LEU A 32 -7.21 -2.53 -3.77
N ALA A 33 -6.31 -1.59 -4.06
CA ALA A 33 -5.95 -0.53 -3.14
C ALA A 33 -7.16 0.34 -2.76
N ARG A 34 -7.99 0.73 -3.72
CA ARG A 34 -9.24 1.49 -3.44
C ARG A 34 -10.21 0.70 -2.58
N ALA A 35 -10.37 -0.60 -2.83
CA ALA A 35 -11.23 -1.46 -2.03
C ALA A 35 -10.74 -1.56 -0.57
N LEU A 36 -9.43 -1.69 -0.36
CA LEU A 36 -8.83 -1.70 0.99
C LEU A 36 -9.05 -0.37 1.72
N VAL A 37 -8.87 0.76 1.03
CA VAL A 37 -9.15 2.10 1.58
C VAL A 37 -10.63 2.26 1.94
N ALA A 38 -11.54 1.82 1.06
CA ALA A 38 -12.98 1.83 1.35
C ALA A 38 -13.34 0.94 2.55
N GLY A 39 -12.60 -0.16 2.75
CA GLY A 39 -12.68 -1.02 3.94
C GLY A 39 -12.02 -0.46 5.21
N GLY A 40 -11.47 0.77 5.15
CA GLY A 40 -10.86 1.45 6.29
C GLY A 40 -9.35 1.19 6.46
N LEU A 41 -8.71 0.49 5.53
CA LEU A 41 -7.28 0.17 5.58
C LEU A 41 -6.48 1.19 4.77
N LYS A 42 -5.91 2.18 5.46
CA LYS A 42 -5.30 3.38 4.85
C LYS A 42 -3.82 3.26 4.50
N ALA A 43 -3.14 2.21 4.96
CA ALA A 43 -1.77 1.92 4.53
C ALA A 43 -1.63 0.45 4.13
N ILE A 44 -0.90 0.20 3.05
CA ILE A 44 -0.69 -1.13 2.48
C ILE A 44 0.79 -1.31 2.17
N GLU A 45 1.28 -2.54 2.23
CA GLU A 45 2.64 -2.90 1.86
C GLU A 45 2.61 -3.74 0.58
N ILE A 46 3.00 -3.17 -0.55
CA ILE A 46 3.18 -3.95 -1.79
C ILE A 46 4.58 -4.54 -1.79
N THR A 47 4.68 -5.86 -1.77
CA THR A 47 5.96 -6.57 -1.74
C THR A 47 6.60 -6.67 -3.13
N LEU A 48 7.93 -6.69 -3.18
CA LEU A 48 8.72 -6.86 -4.42
C LEU A 48 8.84 -8.33 -4.86
N ARG A 49 7.79 -9.14 -4.65
CA ARG A 49 7.79 -10.60 -4.94
C ARG A 49 7.36 -10.95 -6.36
N THR A 50 7.01 -9.96 -7.18
CA THR A 50 6.58 -10.14 -8.57
C THR A 50 7.24 -9.10 -9.48
N PRO A 51 7.40 -9.40 -10.79
CA PRO A 51 8.01 -8.46 -11.73
C PRO A 51 7.26 -7.10 -11.82
N VAL A 52 5.93 -7.12 -11.65
CA VAL A 52 5.07 -5.93 -11.77
C VAL A 52 4.99 -5.07 -10.50
N ALA A 53 5.68 -5.44 -9.42
CA ALA A 53 5.49 -4.80 -8.11
C ALA A 53 5.80 -3.28 -8.11
N LEU A 54 6.88 -2.86 -8.77
CA LEU A 54 7.24 -1.44 -8.85
C LEU A 54 6.26 -0.62 -9.69
N GLU A 55 5.73 -1.20 -10.76
CA GLU A 55 4.67 -0.57 -11.57
C GLU A 55 3.38 -0.46 -10.78
N ALA A 56 3.02 -1.50 -10.01
CA ALA A 56 1.86 -1.48 -9.12
C ALA A 56 1.98 -0.39 -8.04
N ILE A 57 3.17 -0.22 -7.42
CA ILE A 57 3.42 0.84 -6.44
C ILE A 57 3.20 2.22 -7.06
N ARG A 58 3.75 2.47 -8.26
CA ARG A 58 3.56 3.74 -8.98
C ARG A 58 2.10 3.98 -9.32
N ALA A 59 1.44 3.00 -9.94
CA ALA A 59 0.04 3.11 -10.34
C ALA A 59 -0.89 3.39 -9.15
N VAL A 60 -0.65 2.77 -8.00
CA VAL A 60 -1.41 3.03 -6.78
C VAL A 60 -1.12 4.42 -6.22
N ALA A 61 0.15 4.82 -6.12
CA ALA A 61 0.55 6.12 -5.61
C ALA A 61 -0.01 7.31 -6.43
N ASP A 62 -0.17 7.13 -7.74
CA ASP A 62 -0.70 8.17 -8.63
C ASP A 62 -2.24 8.25 -8.59
N ALA A 63 -2.93 7.20 -8.13
CA ALA A 63 -4.38 7.06 -8.30
C ALA A 63 -5.20 7.08 -7.00
N VAL A 64 -4.61 6.73 -5.85
CA VAL A 64 -5.31 6.50 -4.58
C VAL A 64 -4.92 7.53 -3.53
#